data_AF-A0A848U1L1-F1
#
_entry.id   AF-A0A848U1L1-F1
#
_cell.length_a   1.000
_cell.length_b   1.000
_cell.length_c   1.000
_cell.angle_alpha   90.00
_cell.angle_beta   90.00
_cell.angle_gamma   90.00
#
_symmetry.space_group_name_H-M   'P 1'
#
loop_
_entity.id
_entity.type
_entity.pdbx_description
1 polymer ?
#
loop_
_entity_poly.entity_id
_entity_poly.type
_entity_poly.pdbx_seq_one_letter_code
_entity_poly.pdbx_strand_id
1 'polypeptide(L)'
;MKGKVYKSTGSWYTVKAANGDFYKCRIRGKFRIKGIKSTNPIAVGDDVDFDIESIGDETIGIIFGIGDRKNYIIRKSVKLSKQTHIIASNLDQVFLLVTLKNPKTHTIFIDRFLATAEAYDIPTVILFN
;
A
#
# COMPACT_ATOMS: atom_id res chain seq x y z
N MET A 1 -1.63 18.71 -6.24
CA MET A 1 -0.25 18.42 -5.74
C MET A 1 0.06 16.93 -5.91
N LYS A 2 1.35 16.57 -5.99
CA LYS A 2 1.82 15.17 -6.02
C LYS A 2 2.45 14.77 -4.70
N GLY A 3 2.24 13.53 -4.28
CA GLY A 3 2.88 12.98 -3.10
C GLY A 3 2.82 11.46 -3.02
N LYS A 4 3.50 10.92 -2.02
CA LYS A 4 3.55 9.48 -1.75
C LYS A 4 2.77 9.15 -0.49
N VAL A 5 1.99 8.06 -0.52
CA VAL A 5 1.23 7.60 0.64
C VAL A 5 2.17 6.91 1.64
N TYR A 6 2.29 7.47 2.84
CA TYR A 6 3.13 6.93 3.92
C TYR A 6 2.35 6.11 4.94
N LYS A 7 1.07 6.42 5.13
CA LYS A 7 0.21 5.72 6.09
C LYS A 7 -1.20 5.65 5.57
N SER A 8 -1.86 4.52 5.81
CA SER A 8 -3.28 4.29 5.55
C SER A 8 -3.96 3.83 6.83
N THR A 9 -5.01 4.52 7.27
CA THR A 9 -5.76 4.21 8.49
C THR A 9 -7.24 4.50 8.27
N GLY A 10 -8.03 3.45 8.07
CA GLY A 10 -9.44 3.60 7.71
C GLY A 10 -9.61 4.34 6.39
N SER A 11 -10.32 5.47 6.41
CA SER A 11 -10.54 6.35 5.25
C SER A 11 -9.51 7.48 5.12
N TRP A 12 -8.51 7.51 6.01
CA TRP A 12 -7.49 8.55 6.07
C TRP A 12 -6.14 8.06 5.57
N TYR A 13 -5.45 8.93 4.86
CA TYR A 13 -4.12 8.70 4.32
C TYR A 13 -3.19 9.81 4.78
N THR A 14 -1.96 9.49 5.12
CA THR A 14 -0.91 10.49 5.32
C THR A 14 -0.05 10.51 4.08
N VAL A 15 -0.06 11.63 3.36
CA VAL A 15 0.65 11.79 2.09
C VAL A 15 1.81 12.74 2.31
N LYS A 16 3.02 12.32 1.93
CA LYS A 16 4.21 13.17 1.90
C LYS A 16 4.30 13.82 0.53
N ALA A 17 4.19 15.15 0.48
CA ALA A 17 4.35 15.90 -0.75
C ALA A 17 5.83 16.01 -1.16
N ALA A 18 6.07 16.40 -2.41
CA ALA A 18 7.42 16.57 -2.95
C ALA A 18 8.28 17.60 -2.18
N ASN A 19 7.65 18.57 -1.52
CA ASN A 19 8.31 19.56 -0.66
C ASN A 19 8.73 19.01 0.72
N GLY A 20 8.37 17.76 1.05
CA GLY A 20 8.69 17.11 2.32
C GLY A 20 7.57 17.17 3.36
N ASP A 21 6.55 18.00 3.16
CA ASP A 21 5.45 18.17 4.10
C ASP A 21 4.48 16.99 4.09
N PHE A 22 3.83 16.76 5.22
CA PHE A 22 2.83 15.72 5.38
C PHE A 22 1.42 16.31 5.45
N TYR A 23 0.52 15.74 4.64
CA TYR A 23 -0.89 16.12 4.59
C TYR A 23 -1.76 14.95 5.02
N LYS A 24 -2.79 15.24 5.83
CA LYS A 24 -3.88 14.28 6.08
C LYS A 24 -4.84 14.36 4.90
N CYS A 25 -5.03 13.24 4.23
CA CYS A 25 -5.82 13.17 3.01
C CYS A 25 -6.96 12.16 3.09
N ARG A 26 -7.99 12.38 2.28
CA ARG A 26 -9.11 11.47 2.03
C ARG A 26 -9.28 11.24 0.53
N ILE A 27 -9.93 10.15 0.17
CA ILE A 27 -10.31 9.87 -1.23
C ILE A 27 -11.56 10.67 -1.61
N ARG A 28 -11.55 11.23 -2.82
CA ARG A 28 -12.75 11.81 -3.44
C ARG A 28 -13.82 10.73 -3.63
N GLY A 29 -15.05 10.94 -3.14
CA GLY A 29 -16.10 9.92 -3.07
C GLY A 29 -16.39 9.16 -4.39
N LYS A 30 -16.28 9.81 -5.56
CA LYS A 30 -16.45 9.18 -6.89
C LYS A 30 -15.36 8.16 -7.25
N PHE A 31 -14.20 8.17 -6.60
CA PHE A 31 -13.11 7.22 -6.84
C PHE A 31 -13.45 5.79 -6.36
N ARG A 32 -14.44 5.64 -5.47
CA ARG A 32 -14.93 4.32 -5.00
C ARG A 32 -15.68 3.51 -6.07
N ILE A 33 -16.07 4.12 -7.20
CA ILE A 33 -17.03 3.53 -8.14
C ILE A 33 -16.37 3.01 -9.43
N LYS A 34 -15.09 3.30 -9.70
CA LYS A 34 -14.41 2.89 -10.95
C LYS A 34 -13.89 1.45 -10.93
N GLY A 35 -14.76 0.46 -10.73
CA GLY A 35 -14.47 -0.96 -11.03
C GLY A 35 -13.36 -1.63 -10.21
N ILE A 36 -12.79 -0.94 -9.22
CA ILE A 36 -11.77 -1.51 -8.32
C ILE A 36 -12.49 -2.45 -7.34
N LYS A 37 -12.29 -3.76 -7.50
CA LYS A 37 -12.84 -4.82 -6.63
C LYS A 37 -12.24 -4.84 -5.21
N SER A 38 -11.56 -3.78 -4.80
CA SER A 38 -10.87 -3.67 -3.51
C SER A 38 -11.55 -2.63 -2.64
N THR A 39 -11.77 -2.96 -1.36
CA THR A 39 -12.41 -2.08 -0.36
C THR A 39 -11.62 -0.82 -0.04
N ASN A 40 -10.31 -0.83 -0.33
CA ASN A 40 -9.43 0.34 -0.24
C ASN A 40 -8.55 0.39 -1.50
N PRO A 41 -8.79 1.31 -2.44
CA PRO A 41 -8.05 1.36 -3.70
C PRO A 41 -6.63 1.92 -3.53
N ILE A 42 -6.35 2.59 -2.41
CA ILE A 42 -5.05 3.23 -2.11
C ILE A 42 -4.28 2.38 -1.09
N ALA A 43 -3.02 2.10 -1.43
CA ALA A 43 -2.06 1.40 -0.60
C ALA A 43 -0.91 2.33 -0.16
N VAL A 44 -0.18 1.91 0.87
CA VAL A 44 1.08 2.58 1.25
C VAL A 44 2.09 2.39 0.13
N GLY A 45 2.82 3.46 -0.22
CA GLY A 45 3.76 3.49 -1.34
C GLY A 45 3.19 4.04 -2.65
N ASP A 46 1.86 4.17 -2.75
CA ASP A 46 1.22 4.77 -3.92
C ASP A 46 1.66 6.22 -4.12
N ASP A 47 1.94 6.57 -5.36
CA ASP A 47 2.07 7.95 -5.79
C ASP A 47 0.67 8.47 -6.15
N VAL A 48 0.30 9.61 -5.59
CA VAL A 48 -1.06 10.15 -5.67
C VAL A 48 -1.06 11.61 -6.05
N ASP A 49 -2.12 12.00 -6.76
CA ASP A 49 -2.47 13.39 -7.02
C ASP A 49 -3.59 13.80 -6.05
N PHE A 50 -3.38 14.90 -5.33
CA PHE A 50 -4.32 15.42 -4.34
C PHE A 50 -4.38 16.94 -4.33
N ASP A 51 -5.55 17.50 -4.06
CA ASP A 51 -5.74 18.95 -3.85
C ASP A 51 -5.89 19.24 -2.36
N ILE A 52 -5.58 20.46 -1.95
CA ILE A 52 -5.80 20.91 -0.58
C ILE A 52 -7.13 21.66 -0.51
N GLU A 53 -7.97 21.28 0.43
CA GLU A 53 -9.23 21.95 0.75
C GLU A 53 -9.21 22.39 2.21
N SER A 54 -9.65 23.63 2.45
CA SER A 54 -9.90 24.15 3.79
C SER A 54 -11.36 23.91 4.16
N ILE A 55 -11.61 23.10 5.18
CA ILE A 55 -12.94 22.80 5.70
C ILE A 55 -13.00 23.35 7.12
N GLY A 56 -13.62 24.51 7.28
CA GLY A 56 -13.56 25.28 8.53
C GLY A 56 -12.13 25.68 8.83
N ASP A 57 -11.65 25.36 10.04
CA ASP A 57 -10.27 25.63 10.48
C ASP A 57 -9.28 24.53 10.09
N GLU A 58 -9.74 23.41 9.50
CA GLU A 58 -8.88 22.29 9.13
C GLU A 58 -8.49 22.34 7.64
N THR A 59 -7.21 22.10 7.38
CA THR A 59 -6.67 21.92 6.02
C THR A 59 -6.51 20.43 5.75
N ILE A 60 -7.27 19.88 4.79
CA ILE A 60 -7.23 18.48 4.41
C ILE A 60 -6.88 18.30 2.93
N GLY A 61 -6.25 17.17 2.59
CA GLY A 61 -6.02 16.80 1.19
C GLY A 61 -7.15 15.92 0.63
N ILE A 62 -7.55 16.15 -0.61
CA ILE A 62 -8.48 15.29 -1.35
C ILE A 62 -7.72 14.61 -2.49
N ILE A 63 -7.49 13.31 -2.35
CA ILE A 63 -6.88 12.47 -3.37
C ILE A 63 -7.88 12.25 -4.50
N PHE A 64 -7.46 12.60 -5.71
CA PHE A 64 -8.27 12.47 -6.93
C PHE A 64 -7.60 11.62 -8.01
N GLY A 65 -6.34 11.22 -7.83
CA GLY A 65 -5.60 10.38 -8.77
C GLY A 65 -4.63 9.44 -8.05
N ILE A 66 -4.43 8.26 -8.62
CA ILE A 66 -3.39 7.30 -8.23
C ILE A 66 -2.53 7.10 -9.49
N GLY A 67 -1.23 7.27 -9.35
CA GLY A 67 -0.27 7.02 -10.42
C GLY A 67 -0.09 5.53 -10.70
N ASP A 68 0.56 5.23 -11.82
CA ASP A 68 0.88 3.84 -12.18
C ASP A 68 1.84 3.22 -11.16
N ARG A 69 1.59 1.96 -10.83
CA ARG A 69 2.41 1.20 -9.89
C ARG A 69 3.47 0.43 -10.65
N LYS A 70 4.75 0.55 -10.25
CA LYS A 70 5.81 -0.31 -10.82
C LYS A 70 5.65 -1.78 -10.38
N ASN A 71 5.18 -1.99 -9.15
CA ASN A 71 4.88 -3.28 -8.55
C ASN A 71 3.97 -3.11 -7.34
N TYR A 72 3.45 -4.22 -6.81
CA TYR A 72 2.62 -4.22 -5.61
C TYR A 72 2.52 -5.60 -4.97
N ILE A 73 2.38 -5.65 -3.65
CA ILE A 73 2.17 -6.92 -2.93
C ILE A 73 0.71 -7.06 -2.53
N ILE A 74 0.10 -8.17 -2.93
CA ILE A 74 -1.30 -8.47 -2.60
C ILE A 74 -1.42 -9.50 -1.49
N ARG A 75 -2.55 -9.42 -0.79
CA ARG A 75 -3.06 -10.49 0.05
C ARG A 75 -4.51 -10.78 -0.32
N LYS A 76 -4.78 -12.06 -0.53
CA LYS A 76 -6.13 -12.57 -0.70
C LYS A 76 -6.78 -12.74 0.68
N SER A 77 -8.00 -12.24 0.84
CA SER A 77 -8.78 -12.54 2.03
C SER A 77 -9.10 -14.04 2.08
N VAL A 78 -9.00 -14.63 3.28
CA VAL A 78 -9.37 -16.04 3.53
C VAL A 78 -10.89 -16.26 3.56
N LYS A 79 -11.69 -15.18 3.63
CA LYS A 79 -13.16 -15.26 3.64
C LYS A 79 -13.77 -15.22 2.23
N LEU A 80 -15.05 -15.59 2.14
CA LEU A 80 -15.85 -15.77 0.92
C LEU A 80 -15.84 -14.60 -0.08
N SER A 81 -15.47 -13.39 0.32
CA SER A 81 -15.47 -12.22 -0.58
C SER A 81 -14.40 -12.30 -1.69
N LYS A 82 -13.37 -13.16 -1.55
CA LYS A 82 -12.23 -13.29 -2.48
C LYS A 82 -11.57 -11.94 -2.85
N GLN A 83 -11.78 -10.90 -2.03
CA GLN A 83 -11.26 -9.59 -2.33
C GLN A 83 -9.74 -9.59 -2.18
N THR A 84 -9.10 -8.98 -3.17
CA THR A 84 -7.65 -8.81 -3.22
C THR A 84 -7.33 -7.45 -2.64
N HIS A 85 -6.52 -7.45 -1.59
CA HIS A 85 -6.07 -6.22 -0.94
C HIS A 85 -4.61 -5.99 -1.31
N ILE A 86 -4.31 -4.80 -1.80
CA ILE A 86 -2.93 -4.37 -2.00
C ILE A 86 -2.43 -3.84 -0.67
N ILE A 87 -1.37 -4.46 -0.13
CA ILE A 87 -0.82 -4.08 1.18
C ILE A 87 0.16 -2.93 1.03
N ALA A 88 1.00 -3.01 -0.01
CA ALA A 88 1.96 -1.97 -0.36
C ALA A 88 2.23 -1.98 -1.87
N SER A 89 2.69 -0.84 -2.39
CA SER A 89 3.04 -0.64 -3.79
C SER A 89 4.37 0.08 -3.93
N ASN A 90 4.92 0.04 -5.14
CA ASN A 90 6.15 0.74 -5.50
C ASN A 90 7.35 0.38 -4.61
N LEU A 91 7.48 -0.91 -4.29
CA LEU A 91 8.55 -1.47 -3.46
C LEU A 91 9.83 -1.63 -4.27
N ASP A 92 10.96 -1.21 -3.73
CA ASP A 92 12.28 -1.44 -4.33
C ASP A 92 12.91 -2.76 -3.86
N GLN A 93 12.64 -3.13 -2.61
CA GLN A 93 13.23 -4.28 -1.95
C GLN A 93 12.32 -4.77 -0.83
N VAL A 94 12.23 -6.08 -0.66
CA VAL A 94 11.64 -6.72 0.50
C VAL A 94 12.70 -7.48 1.27
N PHE A 95 12.62 -7.39 2.60
CA PHE A 95 13.42 -8.21 3.52
C PHE A 95 12.51 -9.24 4.17
N LEU A 96 12.73 -10.52 3.84
CA LEU A 96 12.04 -11.63 4.48
C LEU A 96 12.82 -12.08 5.71
N LEU A 97 12.34 -11.70 6.89
CA LEU A 97 12.93 -12.13 8.16
C LEU A 97 12.55 -13.59 8.44
N VAL A 98 13.55 -14.43 8.63
CA VAL A 98 13.46 -15.88 8.86
C VAL A 98 14.14 -16.20 10.18
N THR A 99 13.45 -16.91 11.06
CA THR A 99 14.00 -17.39 12.33
C THR A 99 14.15 -18.90 12.29
N LEU A 100 15.34 -19.40 12.63
CA LEU A 100 15.62 -20.84 12.65
C LEU A 100 14.83 -21.55 13.78
N LYS A 101 14.61 -20.85 14.89
CA LYS A 101 13.95 -21.34 16.10
C LYS A 101 13.28 -20.18 16.84
N ASN A 102 12.22 -20.48 17.61
CA ASN A 102 11.53 -19.57 18.54
C ASN A 102 11.04 -18.22 17.93
N PRO A 103 10.04 -18.22 17.02
CA PRO A 103 9.38 -19.36 16.40
C PRO A 103 10.19 -19.89 15.20
N LYS A 104 9.92 -21.11 14.75
CA LYS A 104 10.52 -21.62 13.50
C LYS A 104 9.74 -21.07 12.30
N THR A 105 10.42 -20.41 11.37
CA THR A 105 9.82 -20.10 10.06
C THR A 105 9.81 -21.35 9.19
N HIS A 106 8.63 -21.75 8.70
CA HIS A 106 8.48 -22.93 7.85
C HIS A 106 8.94 -22.64 6.41
N THR A 107 9.66 -23.57 5.79
CA THR A 107 10.13 -23.45 4.39
C THR A 107 8.97 -23.22 3.43
N ILE A 108 7.84 -23.90 3.61
CA ILE A 108 6.62 -23.69 2.80
C ILE A 108 6.14 -22.23 2.84
N PHE A 109 6.29 -21.54 3.98
CA PHE A 109 5.97 -20.12 4.07
C PHE A 109 6.97 -19.27 3.28
N ILE A 110 8.26 -19.58 3.40
CA ILE A 110 9.34 -18.92 2.66
C ILE A 110 9.09 -19.05 1.15
N ASP A 111 8.88 -20.28 0.66
CA ASP A 111 8.66 -20.56 -0.77
C ASP A 111 7.44 -19.81 -1.32
N ARG A 112 6.33 -19.83 -0.58
CA ARG A 112 5.10 -19.12 -0.98
C ARG A 112 5.29 -17.61 -0.99
N PHE A 113 6.09 -17.08 -0.06
CA PHE A 113 6.40 -15.66 -0.01
C PHE A 113 7.27 -15.26 -1.20
N LEU A 114 8.36 -16.00 -1.45
CA LEU A 114 9.27 -15.76 -2.56
C LEU A 114 8.55 -15.86 -3.91
N ALA A 115 7.72 -16.89 -4.11
CA ALA A 115 6.92 -17.04 -5.32
C ALA A 115 5.95 -15.85 -5.53
N THR A 116 5.40 -15.30 -4.45
CA THR A 116 4.53 -14.12 -4.53
C THR A 116 5.33 -12.87 -4.87
N ALA A 117 6.46 -12.64 -4.20
CA ALA A 117 7.29 -11.46 -4.44
C ALA A 117 7.82 -11.42 -5.88
N GLU A 118 8.28 -12.57 -6.39
CA GLU A 118 8.74 -12.72 -7.77
C GLU A 118 7.62 -12.48 -8.77
N ALA A 119 6.42 -13.02 -8.54
CA ALA A 119 5.26 -12.83 -9.43
C ALA A 119 4.80 -11.36 -9.57
N TYR A 120 5.28 -10.48 -8.68
CA TYR A 120 5.00 -9.05 -8.71
C TYR A 120 6.26 -8.21 -8.92
N ASP A 121 7.37 -8.78 -9.40
CA ASP A 121 8.61 -8.05 -9.69
C ASP A 121 9.16 -7.28 -8.47
N ILE A 122 9.21 -7.94 -7.30
CA ILE A 122 9.73 -7.37 -6.06
C ILE A 122 11.00 -8.12 -5.64
N PRO A 123 12.19 -7.48 -5.77
CA PRO A 123 13.43 -8.05 -5.26
C PRO A 123 13.31 -8.42 -3.78
N THR A 124 13.79 -9.62 -3.42
CA THR A 124 13.68 -10.12 -2.04
C THR A 124 15.03 -10.58 -1.49
N VAL A 125 15.34 -10.15 -0.27
CA VAL A 125 16.51 -10.58 0.52
C VAL A 125 16.01 -11.38 1.70
N ILE A 126 16.56 -12.57 1.91
CA ILE A 126 16.27 -13.40 3.08
C ILE A 126 17.24 -13.01 4.19
N LEU A 127 16.71 -12.63 5.35
CA LEU A 127 17.49 -12.30 6.54
C LEU A 127 17.26 -13.36 7.60
N PHE A 128 18.31 -14.06 8.01
CA PHE A 128 18.24 -14.98 9.14
C PHE A 128 18.55 -14.24 10.45
N ASN A 129 17.66 -14.38 11.42
CA ASN A 129 17.81 -13.86 12.79
C ASN A 129 17.82 -14.99 13.82
#